data_AF-A0A225D8I0-F1
#
_entry.id   AF-A0A225D8I0-F1
#
_cell.length_a   1.000
_cell.length_b   1.000
_cell.length_c   1.000
_cell.angle_alpha   90.00
_cell.angle_beta   90.00
_cell.angle_gamma   90.00
#
_symmetry.space_group_name_H-M   'P 1'
#
loop_
_entity.id
_entity.type
_entity.pdbx_description
1 polymer ?
#
loop_
_entity_poly.entity_id
_entity_poly.type
_entity_poly.pdbx_seq_one_letter_code
_entity_poly.pdbx_strand_id
1 'polypeptide(L)'
;MSEFQRIAFRAIDDPVSEENLRYMEQQSSRAEITPWAFDNEYHYGGFRGNAAEMLRRGYDLHLHYANFGVRKVMIRLPNGFPDAKAAAPYLVENELSFVKDERGPGGNLCIEPCSESDDLEELWDIDDLVDELAPLRAEILEGDLRPLYLAHLAVSRDSNHDPEETTEGPVPGGLDKLTDAQQALAKLYGLDDSLLAAAAAKAPPLTGSSDPRSNSVVQNWRWS
;
A
#
# COMPACT_ATOMS: atom_id res chain seq x y z
N MET A 1 20.48 10.63 -17.55
CA MET A 1 19.83 11.59 -16.64
C MET A 1 20.46 11.47 -15.26
N SER A 2 20.32 12.47 -14.39
CA SER A 2 20.78 12.37 -13.00
C SER A 2 19.86 11.45 -12.20
N GLU A 3 20.44 10.61 -11.35
CA GLU A 3 19.70 9.82 -10.37
C GLU A 3 18.88 10.75 -9.47
N PHE A 4 17.63 10.40 -9.22
CA PHE A 4 16.74 11.08 -8.30
C PHE A 4 15.98 10.06 -7.47
N GLN A 5 15.90 10.30 -6.16
CA GLN A 5 15.04 9.54 -5.25
C GLN A 5 14.30 10.46 -4.30
N ARG A 6 13.04 10.12 -4.04
CA ARG A 6 12.20 10.74 -3.02
C ARG A 6 11.88 9.72 -1.94
N ILE A 7 12.12 10.12 -0.69
CA ILE A 7 11.81 9.34 0.50
C ILE A 7 10.84 10.17 1.33
N ALA A 8 9.64 9.65 1.52
CA ALA A 8 8.61 10.31 2.30
C ALA A 8 8.01 9.35 3.34
N PHE A 9 7.66 9.88 4.50
CA PHE A 9 6.83 9.23 5.50
C PHE A 9 5.73 10.17 5.97
N ARG A 10 4.59 9.59 6.35
CA ARG A 10 3.47 10.32 6.97
C ARG A 10 2.97 9.59 8.20
N ALA A 11 2.69 10.33 9.26
CA ALA A 11 1.82 9.87 10.34
C ALA A 11 0.39 10.29 9.98
N ILE A 12 -0.58 9.43 10.25
CA ILE A 12 -1.97 9.64 9.80
C ILE A 12 -2.89 9.84 11.01
N ASP A 13 -2.84 8.91 11.97
CA ASP A 13 -3.81 8.92 13.08
C ASP A 13 -3.36 9.86 14.22
N ASP A 14 -2.07 9.81 14.56
CA ASP A 14 -1.48 10.53 15.69
C ASP A 14 -0.07 11.02 15.35
N PRO A 15 0.39 12.15 15.91
CA PRO A 15 1.74 12.62 15.70
C PRO A 15 2.76 11.67 16.34
N VAL A 16 3.92 11.53 15.71
CA VAL A 16 5.08 10.83 16.27
C VAL A 16 5.45 11.48 17.61
N SER A 17 5.58 10.66 18.65
CA SER A 17 5.97 11.12 19.99
C SER A 17 7.35 11.79 20.00
N GLU A 18 7.60 12.69 20.96
CA GLU A 18 8.90 13.38 21.06
C GLU A 18 10.08 12.40 21.18
N GLU A 19 9.89 11.30 21.91
CA GLU A 19 10.90 10.25 22.05
C GLU A 19 11.21 9.58 20.70
N ASN A 20 10.17 9.22 19.94
CA ASN A 20 10.33 8.58 18.64
C ASN A 20 10.82 9.56 17.57
N LEU A 21 10.49 10.85 17.68
CA LEU A 21 10.96 11.87 16.75
C LEU A 21 12.49 11.98 16.78
N ARG A 22 13.10 11.89 17.97
CA ARG A 22 14.57 11.84 18.12
C ARG A 22 15.21 10.63 17.41
N TYR A 23 14.47 9.52 17.27
CA TYR A 23 14.92 8.38 16.46
C TYR A 23 14.86 8.70 14.96
N MET A 24 13.80 9.37 14.50
CA MET A 24 13.66 9.80 13.10
C MET A 24 14.78 10.76 12.69
N GLU A 25 15.12 11.71 13.55
CA GLU A 25 16.22 12.66 13.36
C GLU A 25 17.60 12.01 13.17
N GLN A 26 17.77 10.78 13.67
CA GLN A 26 19.00 10.01 13.49
C GLN A 26 19.05 9.27 12.14
N GLN A 27 17.94 9.17 11.40
CA GLN A 27 17.88 8.41 10.15
C GLN A 27 18.40 9.20 8.95
N SER A 28 18.35 10.52 9.00
CA SER A 28 18.92 11.40 7.96
C SER A 28 19.21 12.78 8.52
N SER A 29 20.40 13.31 8.21
CA SER A 29 20.77 14.69 8.52
C SER A 29 20.28 15.71 7.50
N ARG A 30 19.64 15.27 6.41
CA ARG A 30 19.20 16.11 5.29
C ARG A 30 17.68 16.21 5.16
N ALA A 31 16.96 15.36 5.88
CA ALA A 31 15.52 15.31 5.80
C ALA A 31 14.88 16.48 6.54
N GLU A 32 13.75 16.95 6.04
CA GLU A 32 12.80 17.74 6.81
C GLU A 32 11.98 16.77 7.67
N ILE A 33 11.98 16.97 8.99
CA ILE A 33 11.41 16.02 9.94
C ILE A 33 10.50 16.77 10.91
N THR A 34 9.26 16.31 11.02
CA THR A 34 8.24 16.82 11.92
C THR A 34 7.53 15.65 12.60
N PRO A 35 6.68 15.88 13.62
CA PRO A 35 5.85 14.81 14.17
C PRO A 35 4.92 14.15 13.16
N TRP A 36 4.63 14.78 12.02
CA TRP A 36 3.67 14.29 11.02
C TRP A 36 4.31 13.78 9.74
N ALA A 37 5.55 14.18 9.47
CA ALA A 37 6.18 13.95 8.18
C ALA A 37 7.71 13.83 8.28
N PHE A 38 8.26 12.97 7.43
CA PHE A 38 9.69 12.92 7.12
C PHE A 38 9.83 13.01 5.61
N ASP A 39 10.59 13.97 5.12
CA ASP A 39 10.75 14.22 3.69
C ASP A 39 12.22 14.41 3.33
N ASN A 40 12.68 13.68 2.33
CA ASN A 40 14.05 13.80 1.86
C ASN A 40 14.19 13.48 0.37
N GLU A 41 15.07 14.21 -0.28
CA GLU A 41 15.44 14.03 -1.69
C GLU A 41 16.92 13.70 -1.81
N TYR A 42 17.21 12.77 -2.72
CA TYR A 42 18.57 12.33 -3.00
C TYR A 42 18.87 12.44 -4.50
N HIS A 43 19.98 13.10 -4.82
CA HIS A 43 20.56 13.11 -6.18
C HIS A 43 21.82 12.24 -6.30
N TYR A 44 22.36 11.75 -5.17
CA TYR A 44 23.50 10.85 -5.09
C TYR A 44 23.40 10.02 -3.80
N GLY A 45 23.64 8.71 -3.89
CA GLY A 45 23.45 7.78 -2.77
C GLY A 45 21.97 7.43 -2.58
N GLY A 46 21.59 6.97 -1.39
CA GLY A 46 20.21 6.59 -1.11
C GLY A 46 19.90 6.57 0.38
N PHE A 47 18.64 6.29 0.69
CA PHE A 47 18.18 6.15 2.06
C PHE A 47 18.86 4.97 2.76
N ARG A 48 19.35 5.20 3.99
CA ARG A 48 19.97 4.17 4.84
C ARG A 48 19.25 3.97 6.16
N GLY A 49 18.14 4.68 6.37
CA GLY A 49 17.34 4.54 7.56
C GLY A 49 16.55 3.24 7.56
N ASN A 50 16.01 2.90 8.73
CA ASN A 50 15.19 1.70 8.88
C ASN A 50 13.70 2.05 8.72
N ALA A 51 13.19 1.99 7.48
CA ALA A 51 11.80 2.34 7.17
C ALA A 51 10.78 1.55 8.00
N ALA A 52 10.98 0.23 8.17
CA ALA A 52 10.08 -0.61 8.95
C ALA A 52 10.03 -0.20 10.44
N GLU A 53 11.17 0.14 11.03
CA GLU A 53 11.25 0.61 12.41
C GLU A 53 10.67 2.03 12.57
N MET A 54 10.85 2.90 11.56
CA MET A 54 10.22 4.23 11.55
C MET A 54 8.68 4.12 11.53
N LEU A 55 8.13 3.21 10.74
CA LEU A 55 6.69 2.93 10.76
C LEU A 55 6.24 2.39 12.13
N ARG A 56 6.99 1.44 12.69
CA ARG A 56 6.71 0.89 14.02
C ARG A 56 6.75 1.95 15.13
N ARG A 57 7.49 3.04 14.94
CA ARG A 57 7.67 4.14 15.89
C ARG A 57 6.70 5.32 15.72
N GLY A 58 5.82 5.29 14.72
CA GLY A 58 4.70 6.22 14.66
C GLY A 58 4.38 6.80 13.29
N TYR A 59 5.16 6.52 12.25
CA TYR A 59 4.69 6.78 10.89
C TYR A 59 3.77 5.65 10.41
N ASP A 60 2.82 6.00 9.55
CA ASP A 60 1.79 5.08 9.06
C ASP A 60 1.93 4.75 7.57
N LEU A 61 2.60 5.62 6.81
CA LEU A 61 2.83 5.48 5.39
C LEU A 61 4.27 5.82 5.05
N HIS A 62 4.84 5.08 4.11
CA HIS A 62 6.14 5.35 3.52
C HIS A 62 6.07 5.24 2.00
N LEU A 63 6.66 6.21 1.29
CA LEU A 63 6.95 6.17 -0.13
C LEU A 63 8.46 6.24 -0.35
N HIS A 64 9.00 5.33 -1.15
CA HIS A 64 10.33 5.44 -1.75
C HIS A 64 10.16 5.35 -3.26
N TYR A 65 10.35 6.50 -3.91
CA TYR A 65 10.39 6.62 -5.35
C TYR A 65 11.82 6.84 -5.82
N ALA A 66 12.23 6.21 -6.92
CA ALA A 66 13.44 6.52 -7.66
C ALA A 66 13.17 6.48 -9.15
N ASN A 67 13.68 7.46 -9.89
CA ASN A 67 13.50 7.54 -11.35
C ASN A 67 14.27 6.46 -12.13
N PHE A 68 14.97 5.57 -11.44
CA PHE A 68 15.66 4.40 -11.98
C PHE A 68 15.03 3.08 -11.49
N GLY A 69 13.74 3.08 -11.11
CA GLY A 69 12.94 1.86 -10.98
C GLY A 69 12.40 1.53 -9.59
N VAL A 70 12.75 2.28 -8.54
CA VAL A 70 12.19 2.02 -7.19
C VAL A 70 10.83 2.69 -7.06
N ARG A 71 9.77 1.90 -6.78
CA ARG A 71 8.42 2.40 -6.48
C ARG A 71 7.82 1.63 -5.30
N LYS A 72 8.38 1.87 -4.12
CA LYS A 72 8.01 1.17 -2.90
C LYS A 72 7.03 1.97 -2.08
N VAL A 73 5.93 1.33 -1.68
CA VAL A 73 4.98 1.83 -0.70
C VAL A 73 4.94 0.87 0.49
N MET A 74 4.98 1.40 1.71
CA MET A 74 4.71 0.61 2.91
C MET A 74 3.60 1.26 3.73
N ILE A 75 2.59 0.47 4.10
CA ILE A 75 1.43 0.93 4.87
C ILE A 75 1.39 0.17 6.20
N ARG A 76 1.35 0.91 7.30
CA ARG A 76 1.27 0.36 8.65
C ARG A 76 -0.17 -0.06 8.96
N LEU A 77 -0.38 -1.33 9.31
CA LEU A 77 -1.67 -1.85 9.78
C LEU A 77 -1.53 -2.26 11.26
N PRO A 78 -2.01 -1.45 12.23
CA PRO A 78 -1.72 -1.66 13.65
C PRO A 78 -2.28 -2.97 14.22
N ASN A 79 -3.33 -3.52 13.60
CA ASN A 79 -3.95 -4.79 13.97
C ASN A 79 -3.94 -5.84 12.83
N GLY A 80 -3.16 -5.58 11.78
CA GLY A 80 -3.20 -6.37 10.54
C GLY A 80 -4.48 -6.15 9.72
N PHE A 81 -4.71 -7.03 8.74
CA PHE A 81 -5.90 -6.96 7.89
C PHE A 81 -7.18 -7.30 8.68
N PRO A 82 -8.31 -6.61 8.40
CA PRO A 82 -9.61 -6.97 8.96
C PRO A 82 -10.03 -8.41 8.62
N ASP A 83 -9.76 -8.86 7.39
CA ASP A 83 -9.89 -10.24 6.95
C ASP A 83 -8.63 -10.70 6.20
N ALA A 84 -7.73 -11.34 6.95
CA ALA A 84 -6.49 -11.88 6.39
C ALA A 84 -6.72 -12.97 5.34
N LYS A 85 -7.85 -13.69 5.37
CA LYS A 85 -8.16 -14.72 4.36
C LYS A 85 -8.61 -14.08 3.05
N ALA A 86 -9.34 -12.97 3.12
CA ALA A 86 -9.72 -12.22 1.94
C ALA A 86 -8.53 -11.49 1.30
N ALA A 87 -7.56 -11.04 2.12
CA ALA A 87 -6.34 -10.40 1.64
C ALA A 87 -5.32 -11.39 1.02
N ALA A 88 -5.24 -12.61 1.55
CA ALA A 88 -4.21 -13.60 1.19
C ALA A 88 -4.06 -13.87 -0.33
N PRO A 89 -5.13 -13.96 -1.15
CA PRO A 89 -5.00 -14.22 -2.59
C PRO A 89 -4.29 -13.12 -3.38
N TYR A 90 -4.18 -11.90 -2.84
CA TYR A 90 -3.48 -10.81 -3.51
C TYR A 90 -1.98 -10.77 -3.18
N LEU A 91 -1.57 -11.40 -2.07
CA LEU A 91 -0.18 -11.31 -1.63
C LEU A 91 0.73 -12.15 -2.54
N VAL A 92 1.86 -11.56 -2.92
CA VAL A 92 2.91 -12.16 -3.73
C VAL A 92 4.22 -12.09 -2.94
N GLU A 93 4.97 -13.18 -2.91
CA GLU A 93 6.14 -13.32 -2.05
C GLU A 93 7.22 -12.31 -2.44
N ASN A 94 7.51 -11.36 -1.54
CA ASN A 94 8.46 -10.23 -1.66
C ASN A 94 7.88 -8.95 -2.26
N GLU A 95 7.15 -8.99 -3.37
CA GLU A 95 6.67 -7.78 -4.07
C GLU A 95 5.40 -7.20 -3.47
N LEU A 96 4.50 -8.04 -2.97
CA LEU A 96 3.26 -7.63 -2.30
C LEU A 96 3.05 -8.47 -1.05
N SER A 97 3.67 -8.08 0.04
CA SER A 97 3.76 -8.91 1.25
C SER A 97 3.28 -8.18 2.50
N PHE A 98 2.79 -8.95 3.47
CA PHE A 98 2.45 -8.43 4.80
C PHE A 98 3.46 -8.95 5.83
N VAL A 99 4.30 -8.04 6.32
CA VAL A 99 5.34 -8.36 7.31
C VAL A 99 4.80 -8.09 8.70
N LYS A 100 4.53 -9.15 9.46
CA LYS A 100 4.07 -9.07 10.84
C LYS A 100 5.15 -8.53 11.77
N ASP A 101 4.73 -7.80 12.78
CA ASP A 101 5.61 -7.44 13.88
C ASP A 101 6.05 -8.68 14.66
N GLU A 102 7.23 -8.61 15.28
CA GLU A 102 7.68 -9.63 16.23
C GLU A 102 6.73 -9.76 17.44
N ARG A 103 6.00 -8.69 17.77
CA ARG A 103 5.08 -8.61 18.91
C ARG A 103 3.83 -7.83 18.54
N GLY A 104 2.68 -8.34 18.99
CA GLY A 104 1.39 -7.71 18.76
C GLY A 104 0.73 -8.17 17.45
N PRO A 105 -0.49 -7.68 17.16
CA PRO A 105 -1.27 -8.09 15.99
C PRO A 105 -0.89 -7.33 14.70
N GLY A 106 -0.08 -6.28 14.81
CA GLY A 106 0.22 -5.38 13.70
C GLY A 106 1.28 -5.90 12.71
N GLY A 107 1.42 -5.16 11.63
CA GLY A 107 2.47 -5.37 10.62
C GLY A 107 2.48 -4.27 9.58
N ASN A 108 3.34 -4.43 8.58
CA ASN A 108 3.45 -3.52 7.44
C ASN A 108 3.03 -4.27 6.18
N LEU A 109 2.10 -3.70 5.42
CA LEU A 109 1.88 -4.08 4.03
C LEU A 109 2.99 -3.41 3.20
N CYS A 110 3.74 -4.21 2.45
CA CYS A 110 4.82 -3.78 1.58
C CYS A 110 4.41 -4.00 0.13
N ILE A 111 4.53 -2.97 -0.69
CA ILE A 111 4.20 -2.98 -2.12
C ILE A 111 5.43 -2.47 -2.88
N GLU A 112 6.11 -3.36 -3.58
CA GLU A 112 7.32 -3.07 -4.36
C GLU A 112 7.41 -4.04 -5.56
N PRO A 113 6.56 -3.85 -6.60
CA PRO A 113 6.73 -4.54 -7.86
C PRO A 113 8.11 -4.24 -8.47
N CYS A 114 8.78 -5.24 -9.04
CA CYS A 114 10.11 -5.10 -9.64
C CYS A 114 10.02 -4.67 -11.11
N SER A 115 9.53 -3.47 -11.40
CA SER A 115 9.61 -2.95 -12.79
C SER A 115 11.06 -2.60 -13.16
N GLU A 116 11.51 -3.01 -14.35
CA GLU A 116 12.72 -2.42 -14.95
C GLU A 116 12.52 -0.91 -15.11
N SER A 117 13.59 -0.12 -14.98
CA SER A 117 13.50 1.36 -14.98
C SER A 117 12.86 1.94 -16.24
N ASP A 118 12.92 1.21 -17.35
CA ASP A 118 12.49 1.65 -18.67
C ASP A 118 11.00 1.34 -18.94
N ASP A 119 10.34 0.59 -18.07
CA ASP A 119 8.96 0.12 -18.26
C ASP A 119 7.89 1.09 -17.73
N LEU A 120 8.29 2.05 -16.88
CA LEU A 120 7.37 3.00 -16.26
C LEU A 120 7.75 4.46 -16.52
N GLU A 121 6.77 5.26 -16.93
CA GLU A 121 6.97 6.70 -17.16
C GLU A 121 7.40 7.42 -15.88
N GLU A 122 8.38 8.32 -15.99
CA GLU A 122 8.83 9.16 -14.88
C GLU A 122 7.66 10.02 -14.37
N LEU A 123 7.45 10.00 -13.05
CA LEU A 123 6.45 10.84 -12.40
C LEU A 123 7.06 12.21 -12.12
N TRP A 124 6.30 13.28 -12.38
CA TRP A 124 6.77 14.66 -12.18
C TRP A 124 6.21 15.29 -10.91
N ASP A 125 5.04 14.84 -10.45
CA ASP A 125 4.33 15.36 -9.27
C ASP A 125 4.44 14.36 -8.09
N ILE A 126 5.65 13.98 -7.72
CA ILE A 126 5.89 12.95 -6.69
C ILE A 126 5.72 13.51 -5.27
N ASP A 127 5.87 14.82 -5.11
CA ASP A 127 5.81 15.46 -3.79
C ASP A 127 4.44 15.33 -3.12
N ASP A 128 3.37 15.47 -3.90
CA ASP A 128 2.00 15.32 -3.41
C ASP A 128 1.56 13.84 -3.33
N LEU A 129 2.27 12.94 -4.02
CA LEU A 129 1.84 11.55 -4.20
C LEU A 129 1.72 10.79 -2.87
N VAL A 130 2.62 11.03 -1.91
CA VAL A 130 2.53 10.36 -0.60
C VAL A 130 1.26 10.78 0.15
N ASP A 131 0.82 12.03 0.00
CA ASP A 131 -0.37 12.55 0.65
C ASP A 131 -1.65 12.07 -0.07
N GLU A 132 -1.60 11.93 -1.40
CA GLU A 132 -2.66 11.30 -2.21
C GLU A 132 -2.84 9.81 -1.85
N LEU A 133 -1.77 9.10 -1.46
CA LEU A 133 -1.81 7.70 -1.06
C LEU A 133 -2.25 7.48 0.40
N ALA A 134 -2.20 8.50 1.25
CA ALA A 134 -2.53 8.40 2.68
C ALA A 134 -3.91 7.76 2.97
N PRO A 135 -5.00 8.06 2.21
CA PRO A 135 -6.31 7.46 2.47
C PRO A 135 -6.36 5.94 2.28
N LEU A 136 -5.45 5.34 1.51
CA LEU A 136 -5.43 3.88 1.28
C LEU A 136 -5.39 3.08 2.59
N ARG A 137 -4.71 3.61 3.61
CA ARG A 137 -4.65 2.94 4.92
C ARG A 137 -6.02 2.77 5.54
N ALA A 138 -6.84 3.82 5.54
CA ALA A 138 -8.18 3.76 6.08
C ALA A 138 -9.05 2.80 5.27
N GLU A 139 -9.00 2.88 3.94
CA GLU A 139 -9.73 1.98 3.04
C GLU A 139 -9.40 0.50 3.31
N ILE A 140 -8.12 0.15 3.44
CA ILE A 140 -7.67 -1.22 3.74
C ILE A 140 -8.16 -1.67 5.13
N LEU A 141 -8.10 -0.79 6.13
CA LEU A 141 -8.59 -1.08 7.48
C LEU A 141 -10.12 -1.21 7.55
N GLU A 142 -10.85 -0.64 6.60
CA GLU A 142 -12.30 -0.85 6.41
C GLU A 142 -12.62 -2.12 5.60
N GLY A 143 -11.59 -2.81 5.09
CA GLY A 143 -11.73 -4.05 4.34
C GLY A 143 -11.87 -3.87 2.84
N ASP A 144 -11.58 -2.68 2.31
CA ASP A 144 -11.50 -2.47 0.86
C ASP A 144 -10.32 -3.25 0.27
N LEU A 145 -10.61 -4.17 -0.64
CA LEU A 145 -9.64 -5.02 -1.30
C LEU A 145 -9.12 -4.42 -2.62
N ARG A 146 -9.71 -3.32 -3.10
CA ARG A 146 -9.29 -2.65 -4.34
C ARG A 146 -7.83 -2.20 -4.30
N PRO A 147 -7.29 -1.61 -3.21
CA PRO A 147 -5.86 -1.29 -3.12
C PRO A 147 -4.96 -2.52 -3.29
N LEU A 148 -5.33 -3.67 -2.69
CA LEU A 148 -4.56 -4.92 -2.81
C LEU A 148 -4.63 -5.47 -4.23
N TYR A 149 -5.80 -5.41 -4.87
CA TYR A 149 -5.94 -5.87 -6.26
C TYR A 149 -5.15 -5.01 -7.24
N LEU A 150 -5.16 -3.68 -7.10
CA LEU A 150 -4.35 -2.77 -7.92
C LEU A 150 -2.85 -3.06 -7.74
N ALA A 151 -2.40 -3.22 -6.50
CA ALA A 151 -1.02 -3.62 -6.22
C ALA A 151 -0.67 -4.99 -6.82
N HIS A 152 -1.60 -5.96 -6.75
CA HIS A 152 -1.42 -7.28 -7.32
C HIS A 152 -1.33 -7.23 -8.86
N LEU A 153 -2.17 -6.42 -9.52
CA LEU A 153 -2.08 -6.19 -10.97
C LEU A 153 -0.73 -5.60 -11.38
N ALA A 154 -0.18 -4.68 -10.57
CA ALA A 154 1.16 -4.14 -10.80
C ALA A 154 2.23 -5.21 -10.74
N VAL A 155 2.16 -6.12 -9.74
CA VAL A 155 3.09 -7.26 -9.63
C VAL A 155 2.90 -8.25 -10.79
N SER A 156 1.67 -8.58 -11.17
CA SER A 156 1.43 -9.55 -12.27
C SER A 156 1.87 -9.04 -13.65
N ARG A 157 2.02 -7.72 -13.81
CA ARG A 157 2.52 -7.10 -15.05
C ARG A 157 4.02 -6.91 -15.08
N ASP A 158 4.69 -7.18 -13.97
CA ASP A 158 6.14 -7.15 -13.88
C ASP A 158 6.74 -8.12 -14.90
N SER A 159 7.65 -7.62 -15.74
CA SER A 159 8.33 -8.40 -16.78
C SER A 159 9.17 -9.57 -16.23
N ASN A 160 9.48 -9.54 -14.94
CA ASN A 160 10.19 -10.60 -14.24
C ASN A 160 9.29 -11.76 -13.79
N HIS A 161 7.97 -11.62 -13.88
CA HIS A 161 7.03 -12.68 -13.55
C HIS A 161 6.65 -13.50 -14.79
N ASP A 162 6.71 -14.83 -14.66
CA ASP A 162 6.12 -15.72 -15.66
C ASP A 162 4.58 -15.62 -15.57
N PRO A 163 3.88 -15.29 -16.67
CA PRO A 163 2.42 -15.21 -16.67
C PRO A 163 1.74 -16.55 -16.33
N GLU A 164 2.44 -17.69 -16.43
CA GLU A 164 1.94 -18.99 -15.99
C GLU A 164 2.08 -19.21 -14.47
N GLU A 165 2.96 -18.47 -13.79
CA GLU A 165 3.22 -18.60 -12.35
C GLU A 165 2.39 -17.61 -11.50
N THR A 166 1.93 -16.50 -12.10
CA THR A 166 1.14 -15.48 -11.40
C THR A 166 -0.33 -15.60 -11.76
N THR A 167 -1.14 -16.18 -10.87
CA THR A 167 -2.59 -16.22 -11.05
C THR A 167 -3.22 -14.91 -10.59
N GLU A 168 -3.99 -14.27 -11.47
CA GLU A 168 -4.75 -13.07 -11.13
C GLU A 168 -5.63 -13.31 -9.89
N GLY A 169 -5.45 -12.47 -8.87
CA GLY A 169 -6.29 -12.46 -7.68
C GLY A 169 -7.78 -12.20 -7.98
N PRO A 170 -8.69 -12.50 -7.04
CA PRO A 170 -10.12 -12.31 -7.24
C PRO A 170 -10.44 -10.82 -7.47
N VAL A 171 -11.17 -10.50 -8.54
CA VAL A 171 -11.52 -9.11 -8.85
C VAL A 171 -12.48 -8.56 -7.78
N PRO A 172 -12.10 -7.52 -7.03
CA PRO A 172 -12.97 -6.94 -6.01
C PRO A 172 -14.11 -6.14 -6.65
N GLY A 173 -15.22 -5.99 -5.92
CA GLY A 173 -16.34 -5.19 -6.40
C GLY A 173 -16.02 -3.69 -6.41
N GLY A 174 -16.58 -2.96 -7.39
CA GLY A 174 -16.43 -1.49 -7.47
C GLY A 174 -15.15 -0.97 -8.07
N LEU A 175 -14.47 -1.80 -8.84
CA LEU A 175 -13.28 -1.39 -9.57
C LEU A 175 -13.59 -0.34 -10.66
N ASP A 176 -14.85 -0.20 -11.08
CA ASP A 176 -15.32 0.85 -11.98
C ASP A 176 -15.37 2.25 -11.33
N LYS A 177 -15.16 2.34 -10.01
CA LYS A 177 -15.27 3.57 -9.22
C LYS A 177 -14.14 3.69 -8.20
N LEU A 178 -12.91 3.79 -8.71
CA LEU A 178 -11.73 4.01 -7.87
C LEU A 178 -11.81 5.35 -7.15
N THR A 179 -11.41 5.36 -5.87
CA THR A 179 -11.20 6.60 -5.10
C THR A 179 -9.97 7.35 -5.63
N ASP A 180 -9.80 8.62 -5.25
CA ASP A 180 -8.64 9.41 -5.68
C ASP A 180 -7.31 8.75 -5.23
N ALA A 181 -7.28 8.18 -4.02
CA ALA A 181 -6.11 7.46 -3.52
C ALA A 181 -5.82 6.17 -4.30
N GLN A 182 -6.85 5.45 -4.73
CA GLN A 182 -6.71 4.27 -5.59
C GLN A 182 -6.26 4.63 -7.01
N GLN A 183 -6.70 5.78 -7.54
CA GLN A 183 -6.20 6.32 -8.80
C GLN A 183 -4.73 6.75 -8.69
N ALA A 184 -4.33 7.36 -7.57
CA ALA A 184 -2.93 7.68 -7.29
C ALA A 184 -2.06 6.43 -7.23
N LEU A 185 -2.55 5.35 -6.60
CA LEU A 185 -1.88 4.04 -6.60
C LEU A 185 -1.74 3.45 -8.01
N ALA A 186 -2.79 3.51 -8.82
CA ALA A 186 -2.77 3.06 -10.20
C ALA A 186 -1.77 3.86 -11.05
N LYS A 187 -1.73 5.20 -10.89
CA LYS A 187 -0.76 6.09 -11.52
C LYS A 187 0.67 5.76 -11.10
N LEU A 188 0.91 5.53 -9.80
CA LEU A 188 2.22 5.15 -9.28
C LEU A 188 2.75 3.89 -9.97
N TYR A 189 1.89 2.93 -10.29
CA TYR A 189 2.31 1.67 -10.93
C TYR A 189 2.03 1.57 -12.44
N GLY A 190 1.68 2.69 -13.10
CA GLY A 190 1.46 2.71 -14.55
C GLY A 190 0.30 1.83 -15.02
N LEU A 191 -0.72 1.63 -14.19
CA LEU A 191 -1.92 0.88 -14.56
C LEU A 191 -2.81 1.76 -15.46
N ASP A 192 -2.83 1.45 -16.75
CA ASP A 192 -3.60 2.21 -17.73
C ASP A 192 -5.12 1.98 -17.63
N ASP A 193 -5.91 2.95 -18.08
CA ASP A 193 -7.38 2.92 -18.04
C ASP A 193 -7.97 1.71 -18.76
N SER A 194 -7.31 1.22 -19.81
CA SER A 194 -7.81 0.09 -20.60
C SER A 194 -7.69 -1.22 -19.84
N LEU A 195 -6.58 -1.42 -19.11
CA LEU A 195 -6.41 -2.51 -18.17
C LEU A 195 -7.47 -2.45 -17.07
N LEU A 196 -7.63 -1.29 -16.43
CA LEU A 196 -8.57 -1.12 -15.33
C LEU A 196 -10.02 -1.36 -15.78
N ALA A 197 -10.39 -0.89 -16.97
CA ALA A 197 -11.70 -1.16 -17.55
C ALA A 197 -11.91 -2.65 -17.85
N ALA A 198 -10.89 -3.35 -18.37
CA ALA A 198 -10.97 -4.79 -18.63
C ALA A 198 -11.12 -5.61 -17.35
N ALA A 199 -10.39 -5.23 -16.29
CA ALA A 199 -10.54 -5.81 -14.96
C ALA A 199 -11.94 -5.54 -14.40
N ALA A 200 -12.42 -4.29 -14.48
CA ALA A 200 -13.71 -3.88 -13.93
C ALA A 200 -14.89 -4.58 -14.62
N ALA A 201 -14.76 -4.95 -15.90
CA ALA A 201 -15.78 -5.72 -16.61
C ALA A 201 -16.02 -7.13 -16.02
N LYS A 202 -15.05 -7.66 -15.27
CA LYS A 202 -15.16 -8.93 -14.53
C LYS A 202 -15.62 -8.73 -13.07
N ALA A 203 -15.70 -7.47 -12.60
CA ALA A 203 -15.93 -7.18 -11.19
C ALA A 203 -17.37 -7.49 -10.77
N PRO A 204 -17.59 -8.06 -9.58
CA PRO A 204 -18.92 -8.12 -8.98
C PRO A 204 -19.40 -6.71 -8.61
N PRO A 205 -20.71 -6.51 -8.36
CA PRO A 205 -21.20 -5.27 -7.78
C PRO A 205 -20.51 -4.96 -6.45
N LEU A 206 -20.35 -3.67 -6.12
CA LEU A 206 -19.94 -3.24 -4.78
C LEU A 206 -20.84 -3.90 -3.74
N THR A 207 -20.27 -4.79 -2.93
CA THR A 207 -20.99 -5.28 -1.76
C THR A 207 -20.98 -4.14 -0.74
N GLY A 208 -22.15 -3.57 -0.47
CA GLY A 208 -22.31 -2.64 0.63
C GLY A 208 -21.91 -3.35 1.92
N SER A 209 -21.16 -2.65 2.78
CA SER A 209 -20.85 -3.04 4.16
C SER A 209 -21.98 -3.89 4.73
N SER A 210 -21.67 -5.14 5.05
CA SER A 210 -22.61 -6.08 5.63
C SER A 210 -23.24 -5.45 6.87
N ASP A 211 -24.51 -5.06 6.78
CA ASP A 211 -25.29 -4.61 7.95
C ASP A 211 -25.24 -5.74 8.99
N PRO A 212 -24.67 -5.52 10.19
CA PRO A 212 -24.55 -6.56 11.22
C PRO A 212 -25.90 -7.15 11.66
N ARG A 213 -27.02 -6.59 11.19
CA ARG A 213 -28.38 -6.99 11.55
C ARG A 213 -29.03 -7.98 10.59
N SER A 214 -28.40 -8.35 9.47
CA SER A 214 -28.96 -9.38 8.58
C SER A 214 -28.45 -10.78 8.92
N ASN A 215 -28.54 -11.19 10.19
CA ASN A 215 -28.43 -12.60 10.55
C ASN A 215 -29.43 -12.92 11.67
N SER A 216 -30.72 -12.89 11.33
CA SER A 216 -31.78 -13.49 12.17
C SER A 216 -32.35 -14.72 11.48
N VAL A 217 -31.52 -15.75 11.34
CA VAL A 217 -32.05 -17.12 11.21
C VAL A 217 -32.13 -17.68 12.63
N VAL A 218 -33.29 -17.49 13.26
CA VAL A 218 -33.65 -18.14 14.51
C VAL A 218 -33.80 -19.64 14.22
N GLN A 219 -32.76 -20.42 14.46
CA GLN A 219 -32.86 -21.88 14.52
C GLN A 219 -33.20 -22.28 15.96
N ASN A 220 -34.50 -22.47 16.20
CA ASN A 220 -35.04 -23.11 17.41
C ASN A 220 -34.59 -24.56 17.47
N TRP A 221 -33.74 -24.92 18.43
CA TRP A 221 -33.52 -26.32 18.81
C TRP A 221 -34.26 -26.64 20.11
N ARG A 222 -35.27 -27.51 19.97
CA ARG A 222 -35.96 -28.18 21.07
C ARG A 222 -35.14 -29.39 21.50
N TRP A 223 -34.98 -29.55 22.81
CA TRP A 223 -34.35 -30.72 23.43
C TRP A 223 -35.36 -31.87 23.53
N SER A 224 -34.89 -33.09 23.27
CA SER A 224 -35.45 -34.36 23.75
C SER A 224 -34.30 -35.29 24.04
#